data_AF-A0A355A5A1-F1
#
_entry.id   AF-A0A355A5A1-F1
#
_cell.length_a   1.000
_cell.length_b   1.000
_cell.length_c   1.000
_cell.angle_alpha   90.00
_cell.angle_beta   90.00
_cell.angle_gamma   90.00
#
_symmetry.space_group_name_H-M   'P 1'
#
loop_
_entity.id
_entity.type
_entity.pdbx_description
1 polymer ?
#
loop_
_entity_poly.entity_id
_entity_poly.type
_entity_poly.pdbx_seq_one_letter_code
_entity_poly.pdbx_strand_id
1 'polypeptide(L)'
;MFTPTEDYMRPIREDFSNLLIYLKKLYNVEFGQEYVIELKKIHKILWVLIVWRRYLENNNYFDDVILNVLSLIHVSVHKDLNIMNFLLRKSVEDFLRFMGKHITEIRATIRVPDAFELAFENSRNDLFLHKNWEVLKSIYSDCCQTVHSNDVIENQIPCICLKNYDTYFSDNDMRTSTNEWTKTIKCFCNIIIIYDINLFKLIPLNDQAIIRDYLSTDDLQIIFQRL
;
A
#
# COMPACT_ATOMS: atom_id res chain seq x y z
N MET A 1 22.89 -9.73 18.33
CA MET A 1 22.00 -8.56 18.19
C MET A 1 22.81 -7.47 17.51
N PHE A 2 22.44 -7.05 16.31
CA PHE A 2 23.09 -5.94 15.60
C PHE A 2 22.08 -4.81 15.47
N THR A 3 22.44 -3.64 15.99
CA THR A 3 21.57 -2.48 16.12
C THR A 3 21.67 -1.63 14.84
N PRO A 4 20.56 -1.21 14.22
CA PRO A 4 20.59 -0.19 13.17
C PRO A 4 21.35 1.04 13.65
N THR A 5 21.90 1.85 12.73
CA THR A 5 22.45 3.16 13.15
C THR A 5 21.33 3.98 13.78
N GLU A 6 21.61 4.71 14.87
CA GLU A 6 20.59 5.47 15.64
C GLU A 6 19.74 6.45 14.81
N ASP A 7 20.10 6.72 13.55
CA ASP A 7 19.47 7.74 12.71
C ASP A 7 18.98 7.28 11.31
N TYR A 8 18.71 5.98 11.10
CA TYR A 8 18.22 5.49 9.78
C TYR A 8 16.88 6.13 9.34
N MET A 9 16.11 6.69 10.29
CA MET A 9 14.86 7.40 10.01
C MET A 9 15.04 8.87 9.62
N ARG A 10 16.24 9.47 9.76
CA ARG A 10 16.45 10.89 9.41
C ARG A 10 16.08 11.22 7.96
N PRO A 11 16.53 10.46 6.95
CA PRO A 11 16.18 10.76 5.56
C PRO A 11 14.66 10.76 5.33
N ILE A 12 13.93 9.85 5.98
CA ILE A 12 12.47 9.76 5.89
C ILE A 12 11.81 10.99 6.53
N ARG A 13 12.30 11.45 7.69
CA ARG A 13 11.77 12.64 8.37
C ARG A 13 12.01 13.92 7.58
N GLU A 14 13.20 14.08 7.01
CA GLU A 14 13.57 15.22 6.17
C GLU A 14 12.73 15.24 4.89
N ASP A 15 12.60 14.10 4.22
CA ASP A 15 11.78 13.94 3.02
C ASP A 15 10.30 14.25 3.27
N PHE A 16 9.74 13.78 4.39
CA PHE A 16 8.36 14.11 4.78
C PHE A 16 8.15 15.62 4.99
N SER A 17 9.14 16.29 5.57
CA SER A 17 9.09 17.74 5.79
C SER A 17 9.05 18.50 4.47
N ASN A 18 9.87 18.07 3.51
CA ASN A 18 9.88 18.62 2.15
C ASN A 18 8.55 18.37 1.43
N LEU A 19 7.98 17.17 1.56
CA LEU A 19 6.67 16.83 1.00
C LEU A 19 5.56 17.74 1.53
N LEU A 20 5.51 17.99 2.85
CA LEU A 20 4.54 18.90 3.44
C LEU A 20 4.66 20.32 2.89
N ILE A 21 5.88 20.84 2.77
CA ILE A 21 6.13 22.17 2.20
C ILE A 21 5.63 22.23 0.75
N TYR A 22 5.94 21.20 -0.05
CA TYR A 22 5.51 21.09 -1.43
C TYR A 22 3.98 21.09 -1.57
N LEU A 23 3.28 20.25 -0.81
CA LEU A 23 1.82 20.14 -0.87
C LEU A 23 1.12 21.43 -0.41
N LYS A 24 1.60 22.06 0.67
CA LYS A 24 1.06 23.35 1.14
C LYS A 24 1.17 24.41 0.05
N LYS A 25 2.32 24.46 -0.64
CA LYS A 25 2.56 25.40 -1.74
C LYS A 25 1.68 25.10 -2.95
N LEU A 26 1.51 23.84 -3.31
CA LEU A 26 0.76 23.42 -4.51
C LEU A 26 -0.75 23.69 -4.36
N TYR A 27 -1.32 23.31 -3.21
CA TYR A 27 -2.75 23.40 -2.96
C TYR A 27 -3.18 24.70 -2.27
N ASN A 28 -2.22 25.52 -1.84
CA ASN A 28 -2.45 26.80 -1.16
C ASN A 28 -3.38 26.65 0.07
N VAL A 29 -3.13 25.62 0.89
CA VAL A 29 -3.91 25.29 2.09
C VAL A 29 -3.01 24.98 3.28
N GLU A 30 -3.50 25.28 4.48
CA GLU A 30 -2.94 24.78 5.72
C GLU A 30 -3.62 23.46 6.09
N PHE A 31 -2.81 22.43 6.35
CA PHE A 31 -3.32 21.12 6.71
C PHE A 31 -3.54 20.99 8.21
N GLY A 32 -4.70 20.48 8.61
CA GLY A 32 -4.97 20.10 9.99
C GLY A 32 -4.10 18.93 10.46
N GLN A 33 -3.96 18.78 11.79
CA GLN A 33 -3.12 17.76 12.39
C GLN A 33 -3.50 16.33 11.98
N GLU A 34 -4.79 16.02 11.90
CA GLU A 34 -5.29 14.69 11.50
C GLU A 34 -4.85 14.31 10.08
N TYR A 35 -4.97 15.25 9.12
CA TYR A 35 -4.48 15.03 7.77
C TYR A 35 -2.97 14.73 7.75
N VAL A 36 -2.18 15.49 8.52
CA VAL A 36 -0.72 15.30 8.59
C VAL A 36 -0.37 13.91 9.15
N ILE A 37 -1.15 13.41 10.12
CA ILE A 37 -0.98 12.06 10.67
C ILE A 37 -1.20 11.00 9.59
N GLU A 38 -2.31 11.09 8.84
CA GLU A 38 -2.62 10.12 7.80
C GLU A 38 -1.65 10.21 6.61
N LEU A 39 -1.27 11.42 6.18
CA LEU A 39 -0.27 11.62 5.14
C LEU A 39 1.10 11.03 5.55
N LYS A 40 1.48 11.13 6.83
CA LYS A 40 2.71 10.51 7.34
C LYS A 40 2.68 8.98 7.22
N LYS A 41 1.51 8.35 7.37
CA LYS A 41 1.37 6.90 7.15
C LYS A 41 1.52 6.54 5.67
N ILE A 42 0.87 7.30 4.77
CA ILE A 42 1.01 7.15 3.31
C ILE A 42 2.47 7.32 2.87
N HIS A 43 3.16 8.32 3.43
CA HIS A 43 4.57 8.55 3.17
C HIS A 43 5.46 7.39 3.65
N LYS A 44 5.18 6.84 4.84
CA LYS A 44 5.88 5.65 5.34
C LYS A 44 5.66 4.44 4.43
N ILE A 45 4.43 4.23 3.94
CA ILE A 45 4.11 3.19 2.93
C ILE A 45 5.02 3.34 1.71
N LEU A 46 5.10 4.55 1.16
CA LEU A 46 5.89 4.83 -0.03
C LEU A 46 7.37 4.50 0.20
N TRP A 47 7.93 4.91 1.34
CA TRP A 47 9.31 4.62 1.68
C TRP A 47 9.62 3.13 1.77
N VAL A 48 8.72 2.33 2.35
CA VAL A 48 8.89 0.87 2.41
C VAL A 48 8.92 0.26 1.01
N LEU A 49 8.04 0.72 0.10
CA LEU A 49 8.05 0.25 -1.29
C LEU A 49 9.29 0.71 -2.06
N ILE A 50 9.76 1.94 -1.86
CA ILE A 50 11.00 2.45 -2.46
C ILE A 50 12.19 1.62 -1.99
N VAL A 51 12.26 1.29 -0.70
CA VAL A 51 13.33 0.43 -0.17
C VAL A 51 13.30 -0.93 -0.86
N TRP A 52 12.14 -1.58 -0.96
CA TRP A 52 12.00 -2.82 -1.72
C TRP A 52 12.47 -2.68 -3.16
N ARG A 53 12.07 -1.60 -3.82
CA ARG A 53 12.37 -1.36 -5.23
C ARG A 53 13.88 -1.28 -5.54
N ARG A 54 14.70 -0.84 -4.58
CA ARG A 54 16.16 -0.78 -4.71
C ARG A 54 16.80 -2.16 -4.88
N TYR A 55 16.18 -3.20 -4.31
CA TYR A 55 16.75 -4.55 -4.23
C TYR A 55 16.02 -5.56 -5.10
N LEU A 56 14.75 -5.30 -5.41
CA LEU A 56 14.00 -6.09 -6.38
C LEU A 56 14.48 -5.79 -7.81
N GLU A 57 14.48 -6.82 -8.65
CA GLU A 57 14.67 -6.66 -10.08
C GLU A 57 13.62 -5.72 -10.67
N ASN A 58 13.99 -5.02 -11.75
CA ASN A 58 13.09 -4.08 -12.43
C ASN A 58 11.80 -4.80 -12.86
N ASN A 59 10.67 -4.30 -12.38
CA ASN A 59 9.37 -4.86 -12.69
C ASN A 59 8.31 -3.77 -12.75
N ASN A 60 7.73 -3.58 -13.92
CA ASN A 60 6.76 -2.50 -14.16
C ASN A 60 5.53 -2.59 -13.26
N TYR A 61 5.10 -3.79 -12.86
CA TYR A 61 3.94 -3.93 -11.99
C TYR A 61 4.24 -3.47 -10.56
N PHE A 62 5.44 -3.72 -10.04
CA PHE A 62 5.82 -3.18 -8.74
C PHE A 62 6.03 -1.66 -8.80
N ASP A 63 6.56 -1.16 -9.91
CA ASP A 63 6.65 0.28 -10.18
C ASP A 63 5.26 0.93 -10.23
N ASP A 64 4.26 0.27 -10.82
CA ASP A 64 2.87 0.73 -10.83
C ASP A 64 2.26 0.80 -9.42
N VAL A 65 2.59 -0.15 -8.52
CA VAL A 65 2.19 -0.07 -7.10
C VAL A 65 2.76 1.19 -6.44
N ILE A 66 4.02 1.52 -6.71
CA ILE A 66 4.66 2.74 -6.19
C ILE A 66 3.97 3.99 -6.76
N LEU A 67 3.68 4.01 -8.06
CA LEU A 67 2.96 5.11 -8.71
C LEU A 67 1.55 5.31 -8.16
N ASN A 68 0.84 4.23 -7.84
CA ASN A 68 -0.48 4.31 -7.22
C ASN A 68 -0.40 4.95 -5.82
N VAL A 69 0.62 4.60 -5.01
CA VAL A 69 0.85 5.24 -3.71
C VAL A 69 1.28 6.70 -3.84
N LEU A 70 2.11 7.04 -4.83
CA LEU A 70 2.45 8.43 -5.14
C LEU A 70 1.19 9.23 -5.51
N SER A 71 0.32 8.65 -6.32
CA SER A 71 -0.96 9.26 -6.69
C SER A 71 -1.87 9.43 -5.46
N LEU A 72 -1.85 8.46 -4.53
CA LEU A 72 -2.61 8.52 -3.28
C LEU A 72 -2.29 9.76 -2.46
N ILE A 73 -1.03 10.23 -2.45
CA ILE A 73 -0.65 11.46 -1.74
C ILE A 73 -1.50 12.64 -2.22
N HIS A 74 -1.63 12.82 -3.53
CA HIS A 74 -2.40 13.91 -4.11
C HIS A 74 -3.90 13.73 -3.91
N VAL A 75 -4.40 12.51 -4.07
CA VAL A 75 -5.83 12.20 -3.89
C VAL A 75 -6.25 12.39 -2.44
N SER A 76 -5.37 12.09 -1.48
CA SER A 76 -5.65 12.23 -0.06
C SER A 76 -5.94 13.66 0.37
N VAL A 77 -5.38 14.67 -0.33
CA VAL A 77 -5.68 16.10 -0.11
C VAL A 77 -7.17 16.39 -0.29
N HIS A 78 -7.78 15.75 -1.28
CA HIS A 78 -9.19 15.89 -1.63
C HIS A 78 -10.10 14.86 -0.93
N LYS A 79 -9.50 13.93 -0.17
CA LYS A 79 -10.18 12.86 0.58
C LYS A 79 -11.12 12.00 -0.28
N ASP A 80 -10.84 11.91 -1.58
CA ASP A 80 -11.70 11.23 -2.53
C ASP A 80 -11.61 9.71 -2.36
N LEU A 81 -12.53 9.17 -1.56
CA LEU A 81 -12.54 7.77 -1.18
C LEU A 81 -12.68 6.83 -2.38
N ASN A 82 -13.39 7.25 -3.43
CA ASN A 82 -13.58 6.43 -4.62
C ASN A 82 -12.27 6.26 -5.40
N ILE A 83 -11.54 7.36 -5.62
CA ILE A 83 -10.24 7.30 -6.27
C ILE A 83 -9.23 6.57 -5.37
N MET A 84 -9.25 6.81 -4.05
CA MET A 84 -8.37 6.08 -3.11
C MET A 84 -8.59 4.56 -3.18
N ASN A 85 -9.84 4.10 -3.24
CA ASN A 85 -10.18 2.68 -3.39
C ASN A 85 -9.84 2.13 -4.78
N PHE A 86 -10.00 2.93 -5.83
CA PHE A 86 -9.57 2.55 -7.17
C PHE A 86 -8.06 2.30 -7.23
N LEU A 87 -7.26 3.21 -6.65
CA LEU A 87 -5.80 3.07 -6.55
C LEU A 87 -5.38 1.86 -5.70
N LEU A 88 -6.11 1.58 -4.61
CA LEU A 88 -5.83 0.43 -3.74
C LEU A 88 -6.12 -0.88 -4.47
N ARG A 89 -7.29 -0.99 -5.10
CA ARG A 89 -7.67 -2.11 -5.95
C ARG A 89 -6.58 -2.35 -7.00
N LYS A 90 -6.20 -1.31 -7.74
CA LYS A 90 -5.20 -1.39 -8.81
C LYS A 90 -3.84 -1.86 -8.27
N SER A 91 -3.42 -1.38 -7.11
CA SER A 91 -2.21 -1.84 -6.43
C SER A 91 -2.24 -3.33 -6.10
N VAL A 92 -3.39 -3.88 -5.68
CA VAL A 92 -3.52 -5.33 -5.44
C VAL A 92 -3.42 -6.12 -6.75
N GLU A 93 -4.04 -5.64 -7.82
CA GLU A 93 -3.93 -6.28 -9.14
C GLU A 93 -2.49 -6.29 -9.66
N ASP A 94 -1.78 -5.17 -9.53
CA ASP A 94 -0.40 -5.04 -10.00
C ASP A 94 0.55 -5.84 -9.10
N PHE A 95 0.31 -5.88 -7.78
CA PHE A 95 1.06 -6.76 -6.90
C PHE A 95 0.88 -8.24 -7.26
N LEU A 96 -0.33 -8.70 -7.57
CA LEU A 96 -0.55 -10.07 -8.03
C LEU A 96 0.25 -10.36 -9.30
N ARG A 97 0.21 -9.46 -10.29
CA ARG A 97 0.99 -9.61 -11.54
C ARG A 97 2.50 -9.61 -11.28
N PHE A 98 2.99 -8.78 -10.35
CA PHE A 98 4.37 -8.79 -9.90
C PHE A 98 4.77 -10.17 -9.33
N MET A 99 3.87 -10.81 -8.58
CA MET A 99 4.11 -12.14 -8.00
C MET A 99 4.15 -13.27 -9.05
N GLY A 100 3.83 -12.97 -10.31
CA GLY A 100 4.05 -13.87 -11.44
C GLY A 100 5.52 -14.30 -11.65
N LYS A 101 6.49 -13.55 -11.11
CA LYS A 101 7.90 -13.98 -11.10
C LYS A 101 8.15 -15.23 -10.24
N HIS A 102 7.30 -15.45 -9.24
CA HIS A 102 7.38 -16.58 -8.30
C HIS A 102 6.34 -17.64 -8.61
N ILE A 103 5.17 -17.23 -9.11
CA ILE A 103 4.05 -18.08 -9.49
C ILE A 103 3.84 -17.92 -10.99
N THR A 104 4.60 -18.67 -11.78
CA THR A 104 4.75 -18.48 -13.24
C THR A 104 3.45 -18.53 -14.05
N GLU A 105 2.42 -19.15 -13.49
CA GLU A 105 1.07 -19.27 -14.02
C GLU A 105 0.30 -17.94 -13.98
N ILE A 106 0.69 -17.02 -13.10
CA ILE A 106 0.14 -15.66 -13.04
C ILE A 106 0.79 -14.81 -14.14
N ARG A 107 0.12 -14.77 -15.29
CA ARG A 107 0.53 -13.99 -16.47
C ARG A 107 -0.14 -12.62 -16.48
N ALA A 108 0.41 -11.67 -17.25
CA ALA A 108 -0.13 -10.32 -17.41
C ALA A 108 -1.64 -10.24 -17.70
N THR A 109 -2.14 -11.19 -18.51
CA THR A 109 -3.54 -11.24 -18.99
C THR A 109 -4.48 -12.02 -18.08
N ILE A 110 -3.99 -12.56 -16.96
CA ILE A 110 -4.81 -13.38 -16.07
C ILE A 110 -5.90 -12.52 -15.42
N ARG A 111 -7.07 -13.14 -15.17
CA ARG A 111 -8.10 -12.50 -14.37
C ARG A 111 -7.69 -12.53 -12.90
N VAL A 112 -8.03 -11.48 -12.17
CA VAL A 112 -7.63 -11.33 -10.76
C VAL A 112 -8.15 -12.47 -9.87
N PRO A 113 -9.40 -12.96 -10.01
CA PRO A 113 -9.86 -14.13 -9.25
C PRO A 113 -8.98 -15.37 -9.47
N ASP A 114 -8.66 -15.68 -10.72
CA ASP A 114 -7.82 -16.82 -11.09
C ASP A 114 -6.39 -16.66 -10.54
N ALA A 115 -5.85 -15.44 -10.53
CA ALA A 115 -4.54 -15.16 -9.92
C ALA A 115 -4.53 -15.40 -8.41
N PHE A 116 -5.62 -15.06 -7.71
CA PHE A 116 -5.76 -15.37 -6.28
C PHE A 116 -5.86 -16.87 -6.04
N GLU A 117 -6.59 -17.62 -6.87
CA GLU A 117 -6.67 -19.08 -6.76
C GLU A 117 -5.29 -19.72 -6.87
N LEU A 118 -4.51 -19.33 -7.88
CA LEU A 118 -3.12 -19.78 -8.02
C LEU A 118 -2.24 -19.40 -6.81
N ALA A 119 -2.42 -18.19 -6.27
CA ALA A 119 -1.71 -17.75 -5.07
C ALA A 119 -2.04 -18.62 -3.85
N PHE A 120 -3.31 -18.97 -3.66
CA PHE A 120 -3.75 -19.86 -2.57
C PHE A 120 -3.26 -21.29 -2.73
N GLU A 121 -3.25 -21.82 -3.96
CA GLU A 121 -2.72 -23.15 -4.25
C GLU A 121 -1.23 -23.22 -3.93
N ASN A 122 -0.46 -22.20 -4.36
CA ASN A 122 0.97 -22.09 -4.09
C ASN A 122 1.30 -21.86 -2.61
N SER A 123 0.36 -21.31 -1.83
CA SER A 123 0.52 -21.07 -0.40
C SER A 123 -0.20 -22.10 0.48
N ARG A 124 -0.70 -23.21 -0.07
CA ARG A 124 -1.61 -24.13 0.64
C ARG A 124 -1.04 -24.68 1.95
N ASN A 125 0.27 -24.93 1.98
CA ASN A 125 0.95 -25.49 3.16
C ASN A 125 1.54 -24.41 4.08
N ASP A 126 1.41 -23.14 3.73
CA ASP A 126 1.93 -22.01 4.48
C ASP A 126 0.79 -21.15 4.99
N LEU A 127 0.34 -21.43 6.22
CA LEU A 127 -0.78 -20.73 6.85
C LEU A 127 -0.58 -19.22 6.95
N PHE A 128 0.66 -18.77 7.19
CA PHE A 128 0.95 -17.34 7.29
C PHE A 128 0.81 -16.66 5.93
N LEU A 129 1.38 -17.27 4.88
CA LEU A 129 1.27 -16.75 3.53
C LEU A 129 -0.18 -16.78 3.03
N HIS A 130 -0.90 -17.88 3.28
CA HIS A 130 -2.32 -18.05 2.94
C HIS A 130 -3.18 -16.96 3.58
N LYS A 131 -2.99 -16.68 4.88
CA LYS A 131 -3.72 -15.61 5.58
C LYS A 131 -3.47 -14.22 4.99
N ASN A 132 -2.23 -13.94 4.56
CA ASN A 132 -1.94 -12.66 3.89
C ASN A 132 -2.69 -12.56 2.56
N TRP A 133 -2.77 -13.65 1.78
CA TRP A 133 -3.56 -13.68 0.55
C TRP A 133 -5.06 -13.53 0.79
N GLU A 134 -5.60 -14.14 1.84
CA GLU A 134 -7.02 -13.99 2.24
C GLU A 134 -7.36 -12.53 2.54
N VAL A 135 -6.49 -11.86 3.30
CA VAL A 135 -6.64 -10.43 3.60
C VAL A 135 -6.64 -9.60 2.31
N LEU A 136 -5.70 -9.83 1.40
CA LEU A 136 -5.62 -9.10 0.14
C LEU A 136 -6.86 -9.33 -0.74
N LYS A 137 -7.38 -10.57 -0.79
CA LYS A 137 -8.61 -10.89 -1.55
C LYS A 137 -9.85 -10.20 -0.96
N SER A 138 -9.95 -10.13 0.37
CA SER A 138 -11.04 -9.41 1.03
C SER A 138 -11.01 -7.93 0.66
N ILE A 139 -9.86 -7.27 0.84
CA ILE A 139 -9.71 -5.84 0.54
C ILE A 139 -9.99 -5.57 -0.94
N TYR A 140 -9.46 -6.40 -1.84
CA TYR A 140 -9.73 -6.28 -3.28
C TYR A 140 -11.24 -6.34 -3.58
N SER A 141 -11.96 -7.26 -2.94
CA SER A 141 -13.40 -7.43 -3.14
C SER A 141 -14.18 -6.20 -2.63
N ASP A 142 -13.81 -5.68 -1.47
CA ASP A 142 -14.42 -4.48 -0.87
C ASP A 142 -14.19 -3.24 -1.75
N CYS A 143 -12.97 -3.06 -2.27
CA CYS A 143 -12.67 -1.98 -3.22
C CYS A 143 -13.43 -2.14 -4.54
N CYS A 144 -13.59 -3.37 -5.05
CA CYS A 144 -14.41 -3.62 -6.24
C CYS A 144 -15.87 -3.23 -6.01
N GLN A 145 -16.43 -3.59 -4.85
CA GLN A 145 -17.80 -3.20 -4.49
C GLN A 145 -17.93 -1.68 -4.39
N THR A 146 -16.96 -0.99 -3.80
CA THR A 146 -16.98 0.47 -3.63
C THR A 146 -16.85 1.22 -4.96
N VAL A 147 -15.98 0.76 -5.86
CA VAL A 147 -15.78 1.39 -7.18
C VAL A 147 -16.96 1.11 -8.13
N HIS A 148 -17.65 -0.01 -7.93
CA HIS A 148 -18.78 -0.43 -8.77
C HIS A 148 -20.15 -0.25 -8.10
N SER A 149 -20.21 0.33 -6.89
CA SER A 149 -21.49 0.59 -6.24
C SER A 149 -22.20 1.71 -6.99
N ASN A 150 -23.32 1.34 -7.61
CA ASN A 150 -24.25 2.26 -8.26
C ASN A 150 -25.11 2.99 -7.22
N ASP A 151 -24.58 3.33 -6.05
CA ASP A 151 -25.26 4.19 -5.09
C ASP A 151 -25.24 5.61 -5.67
N VAL A 152 -26.06 5.80 -6.72
CA VAL A 152 -26.46 7.09 -7.23
C VAL A 152 -27.08 7.77 -6.04
N ILE A 153 -26.42 8.81 -5.52
CA ILE A 153 -26.98 9.61 -4.45
C ILE A 153 -28.28 10.19 -4.99
N GLU A 154 -29.42 9.57 -4.66
CA GLU A 154 -30.72 9.72 -5.33
C GLU A 154 -31.26 11.16 -5.35
N ASN A 155 -30.59 12.09 -4.66
CA ASN A 155 -31.00 13.48 -4.51
C ASN A 155 -29.95 14.52 -4.91
N GLN A 156 -28.87 14.15 -5.60
CA GLN A 156 -27.90 15.11 -6.11
C GLN A 156 -28.08 15.33 -7.60
N ILE A 157 -28.61 16.52 -7.95
CA ILE A 157 -28.56 17.04 -9.31
C ILE A 157 -27.08 16.94 -9.76
N PRO A 158 -26.75 16.22 -10.85
CA PRO A 158 -25.36 16.02 -11.31
C PRO A 158 -24.57 17.33 -11.51
N CYS A 159 -25.29 18.45 -11.63
CA CYS A 159 -24.77 19.78 -11.86
C CYS A 159 -24.32 20.53 -10.58
N ILE A 160 -24.58 20.01 -9.37
CA ILE A 160 -24.14 20.63 -8.08
C ILE A 160 -22.83 19.99 -7.55
N CYS A 161 -22.42 18.85 -8.11
CA CYS A 161 -21.39 17.96 -7.57
C CYS A 161 -19.98 18.55 -7.43
N LEU A 162 -19.56 19.48 -8.29
CA LEU A 162 -18.20 20.05 -8.18
C LEU A 162 -18.09 21.16 -7.13
N LYS A 163 -19.20 21.83 -6.79
CA LYS A 163 -19.18 22.98 -5.87
C LYS A 163 -18.97 22.55 -4.42
N ASN A 164 -19.43 21.34 -4.09
CA ASN A 164 -19.39 20.76 -2.75
C ASN A 164 -18.52 19.50 -2.69
N TYR A 165 -17.64 19.29 -3.68
CA TYR A 165 -16.87 18.05 -3.83
C TYR A 165 -16.14 17.66 -2.55
N ASP A 166 -15.42 18.62 -1.97
CA ASP A 166 -14.62 18.45 -0.75
C ASP A 166 -15.47 18.18 0.51
N THR A 167 -16.79 18.30 0.44
CA THR A 167 -17.72 18.07 1.57
C THR A 167 -18.34 16.68 1.57
N TYR A 168 -18.17 15.90 0.50
CA TYR A 168 -18.74 14.55 0.41
C TYR A 168 -17.98 13.50 1.21
N PHE A 169 -16.73 13.80 1.59
CA PHE A 169 -15.85 12.84 2.27
C PHE A 169 -15.31 13.43 3.56
N SER A 170 -15.30 12.60 4.60
CA SER A 170 -14.88 12.99 5.95
C SER A 170 -13.43 12.61 6.23
N ASP A 171 -12.84 13.19 7.28
CA ASP A 171 -11.52 12.76 7.79
C ASP A 171 -11.53 11.29 8.24
N ASN A 172 -12.70 10.78 8.68
CA ASN A 172 -12.86 9.38 9.06
C ASN A 172 -12.75 8.44 7.84
N ASP A 173 -13.25 8.86 6.68
CA ASP A 173 -13.13 8.10 5.44
C ASP A 173 -11.67 8.01 4.99
N MET A 174 -10.94 9.14 5.06
CA MET A 174 -9.50 9.18 4.79
C MET A 174 -8.73 8.25 5.72
N ARG A 175 -9.02 8.29 7.03
CA ARG A 175 -8.38 7.41 8.02
C ARG A 175 -8.67 5.94 7.76
N THR A 176 -9.91 5.60 7.44
CA THR A 176 -10.33 4.24 7.13
C THR A 176 -9.59 3.72 5.90
N SER A 177 -9.57 4.50 4.81
CA SER A 177 -8.82 4.16 3.61
C SER A 177 -7.32 4.00 3.90
N THR A 178 -6.72 4.91 4.67
CA THR A 178 -5.28 4.86 4.99
C THR A 178 -4.91 3.62 5.81
N ASN A 179 -5.82 3.16 6.68
CA ASN A 179 -5.64 1.90 7.42
C ASN A 179 -5.69 0.68 6.48
N GLU A 180 -6.60 0.65 5.51
CA GLU A 180 -6.66 -0.44 4.51
C GLU A 180 -5.43 -0.48 3.61
N TRP A 181 -4.92 0.69 3.19
CA TRP A 181 -3.61 0.79 2.54
C TRP A 181 -2.50 0.24 3.42
N THR A 182 -2.50 0.61 4.71
CA THR A 182 -1.46 0.16 5.65
C THR A 182 -1.46 -1.38 5.77
N LYS A 183 -2.65 -1.96 5.92
CA LYS A 183 -2.86 -3.40 6.00
C LYS A 183 -2.44 -4.12 4.72
N THR A 184 -2.78 -3.56 3.56
CA THR A 184 -2.43 -4.11 2.24
C THR A 184 -0.92 -4.16 2.02
N ILE A 185 -0.22 -3.05 2.27
CA ILE A 185 1.22 -2.96 2.05
C ILE A 185 1.98 -3.83 3.04
N LYS A 186 1.46 -3.97 4.27
CA LYS A 186 1.98 -4.93 5.24
C LYS A 186 1.89 -6.36 4.69
N CYS A 187 0.76 -6.75 4.10
CA CYS A 187 0.62 -8.05 3.45
C CYS A 187 1.59 -8.20 2.27
N PHE A 188 1.79 -7.17 1.44
CA PHE A 188 2.80 -7.20 0.38
C PHE A 188 4.20 -7.46 0.93
N CYS A 189 4.60 -6.74 1.98
CA CYS A 189 5.90 -6.92 2.62
C CYS A 189 6.08 -8.33 3.18
N ASN A 190 5.07 -8.84 3.88
CA ASN A 190 5.08 -10.23 4.39
C ASN A 190 5.29 -11.23 3.25
N ILE A 191 4.51 -11.12 2.18
CA ILE A 191 4.58 -12.01 1.01
C ILE A 191 5.96 -11.92 0.34
N ILE A 192 6.45 -10.71 0.06
CA ILE A 192 7.77 -10.49 -0.55
C ILE A 192 8.86 -11.13 0.31
N ILE A 193 8.86 -10.92 1.63
CA ILE A 193 9.89 -11.49 2.51
C ILE A 193 9.87 -13.02 2.47
N ILE A 194 8.70 -13.64 2.44
CA ILE A 194 8.60 -15.11 2.40
C ILE A 194 9.15 -15.65 1.07
N TYR A 195 8.77 -15.06 -0.06
CA TYR A 195 9.24 -15.53 -1.38
C TYR A 195 10.70 -15.15 -1.68
N ASP A 196 11.16 -14.00 -1.19
CA ASP A 196 12.49 -13.43 -1.45
C ASP A 196 13.34 -13.39 -0.16
N ILE A 197 13.24 -14.42 0.70
CA ILE A 197 13.87 -14.41 2.04
C ILE A 197 15.40 -14.24 2.01
N ASN A 198 16.06 -14.83 1.01
CA ASN A 198 17.50 -14.71 0.82
C ASN A 198 17.89 -13.29 0.38
N LEU A 199 17.08 -12.65 -0.46
CA LEU A 199 17.27 -11.25 -0.82
C LEU A 199 17.14 -10.37 0.42
N PHE A 200 16.09 -10.58 1.23
CA PHE A 200 15.88 -9.81 2.46
C PHE A 200 17.07 -9.88 3.42
N LYS A 201 17.70 -11.06 3.57
CA LYS A 201 18.91 -11.24 4.38
C LYS A 201 20.09 -10.38 3.91
N LEU A 202 20.18 -10.11 2.60
CA LEU A 202 21.27 -9.37 1.98
C LEU A 202 21.05 -7.85 1.97
N ILE A 203 19.83 -7.38 2.23
CA ILE A 203 19.54 -5.94 2.31
C ILE A 203 20.37 -5.31 3.45
N PRO A 204 20.99 -4.13 3.28
CA PRO A 204 21.65 -3.41 4.36
C PRO A 204 20.75 -3.20 5.59
N LEU A 205 21.31 -3.29 6.79
CA LEU A 205 20.54 -3.28 8.04
C LEU A 205 19.63 -2.06 8.22
N ASN A 206 20.07 -0.87 7.79
CA ASN A 206 19.26 0.34 7.87
C ASN A 206 18.01 0.25 6.98
N ASP A 207 18.14 -0.30 5.79
CA ASP A 207 17.01 -0.49 4.87
C ASP A 207 16.11 -1.64 5.35
N GLN A 208 16.68 -2.71 5.91
CA GLN A 208 15.88 -3.74 6.59
C GLN A 208 15.10 -3.16 7.78
N ALA A 209 15.69 -2.23 8.54
CA ALA A 209 15.02 -1.61 9.69
C ALA A 209 13.76 -0.84 9.25
N ILE A 210 13.81 -0.13 8.11
CA ILE A 210 12.63 0.56 7.54
C ILE A 210 11.51 -0.43 7.24
N ILE A 211 11.82 -1.58 6.63
CA ILE A 211 10.84 -2.63 6.34
C ILE A 211 10.30 -3.22 7.65
N ARG A 212 11.18 -3.57 8.60
CA ARG A 212 10.80 -4.21 9.87
C ARG A 212 9.92 -3.30 10.74
N ASP A 213 10.20 -2.01 10.79
CA ASP A 213 9.40 -1.00 11.49
C ASP A 213 7.97 -0.87 10.95
N TYR A 214 7.73 -1.39 9.75
CA TYR A 214 6.42 -1.37 9.12
C TYR A 214 5.61 -2.64 9.44
N LEU A 215 6.27 -3.72 9.86
CA LEU A 215 5.65 -4.98 10.23
C LEU A 215 5.27 -4.99 11.70
N SER A 216 4.33 -5.87 12.08
CA SER A 216 4.03 -6.07 13.50
C SER A 216 5.00 -7.06 14.13
N THR A 217 5.12 -7.01 15.46
CA THR A 217 5.94 -7.94 16.23
C THR A 217 5.63 -9.40 15.90
N ASP A 218 4.35 -9.74 15.72
CA ASP A 218 3.92 -11.10 15.41
C ASP A 218 4.38 -11.54 14.01
N ASP A 219 4.31 -10.66 13.00
CA ASP A 219 4.84 -11.00 11.66
C ASP A 219 6.34 -11.23 11.73
N LEU A 220 7.06 -10.35 12.44
CA LEU A 220 8.50 -10.44 12.60
C LEU A 220 8.91 -11.75 13.29
N GLN A 221 8.18 -12.19 14.31
CA GLN A 221 8.43 -13.48 14.95
C GLN A 221 8.31 -14.64 13.95
N ILE A 222 7.24 -14.67 13.17
CA ILE A 222 7.01 -15.73 12.16
C ILE A 222 8.09 -15.68 11.06
N ILE A 223 8.46 -14.48 10.61
CA ILE A 223 9.51 -14.26 9.61
C ILE A 223 10.86 -14.71 10.16
N PHE A 224 11.22 -14.34 11.39
CA PHE A 224 12.50 -14.70 12.00
C PHE A 224 12.63 -16.18 12.30
N GLN A 225 11.53 -16.91 12.55
CA GLN A 225 11.56 -18.37 12.67
C GLN A 225 11.98 -19.07 11.36
N ARG A 226 11.88 -18.37 10.22
CA ARG A 226 12.24 -18.88 8.90
C ARG A 226 13.62 -18.40 8.43
N LEU A 227 14.21 -17.43 9.14
CA LEU A 227 15.52 -16.85 8.84
C LEU A 227 16.64 -17.64 9.49
#